data_AF-A0A109DS57-F1
#
_entry.id   AF-A0A109DS57-F1
#
_cell.length_a   1.000
_cell.length_b   1.000
_cell.length_c   1.000
_cell.angle_alpha   90.00
_cell.angle_beta   90.00
_cell.angle_gamma   90.00
#
_symmetry.space_group_name_H-M   'P 1'
#
loop_
_entity.id
_entity.type
_entity.pdbx_description
1 polymer ?
#
loop_
_entity_poly.entity_id
_entity_poly.type
_entity_poly.pdbx_seq_one_letter_code
_entity_poly.pdbx_strand_id
1 'polypeptide(L)'
;MKRQYFLFQLKIFLTNPKNVGLFFITVVLALYFGLVSAPQHHVIEDVDPYAISKEYQDDQAFLKVAEKEFARADKGTSDYDPSEGAKDAVTTYPTIIKYDHERLKALKNHDWRLYTKYSSKWYQKMDNLIWVKENQNYMYPLEYYHNNNYKEDGHFGYQRTFHFYDGLLKSKAKLDKNVLEERTTLQRLQQSLSGWTMIILIVIVVLFAADMITNDQKYRTVVKNIPLSKRTILWLKTAVIEVGILFNFLVAFLVVTLCTAPRYGFGSFNLLTPIYTGRLYFKTPFVYQTLGQYYLGFLIFAVVITFIFIRLTLLLSLIFRNEYVAAIISSVLAMSAKVLYFSLGMGFVYPFLKHLPMTYFTIGESLTSNLSYLMDSPGWDFNDGIIPLVTLAIVIELTIWLFCQFRKVVLVK
;
A
#
# COMPACT_ATOMS: atom_id res chain seq x y z
N MET A 1 26.36 -9.97 -32.08
CA MET A 1 25.04 -9.52 -32.62
C MET A 1 23.97 -9.26 -31.55
N LYS A 2 23.49 -10.23 -30.75
CA LYS A 2 22.44 -9.98 -29.72
C LYS A 2 22.77 -8.83 -28.77
N ARG A 3 23.98 -8.81 -28.21
CA ARG A 3 24.49 -7.74 -27.33
C ARG A 3 24.55 -6.38 -28.03
N GLN A 4 25.04 -6.33 -29.27
CA GLN A 4 25.12 -5.09 -30.05
C GLN A 4 23.72 -4.54 -30.38
N TYR A 5 22.79 -5.41 -30.76
CA TYR A 5 21.40 -5.03 -31.00
C TYR A 5 20.73 -4.51 -29.72
N PHE A 6 20.95 -5.17 -28.59
CA PHE A 6 20.47 -4.71 -27.29
C PHE A 6 21.00 -3.30 -26.95
N LEU A 7 22.31 -3.09 -27.03
CA LEU A 7 22.92 -1.78 -26.72
C LEU A 7 22.42 -0.68 -27.67
N PHE A 8 22.25 -1.02 -28.96
CA PHE A 8 21.70 -0.10 -29.95
C PHE A 8 20.24 0.29 -29.62
N GLN A 9 19.40 -0.70 -29.31
CA GLN A 9 18.01 -0.46 -28.92
C GLN A 9 17.91 0.31 -27.60
N LEU A 10 18.79 0.02 -26.63
CA LEU A 10 18.87 0.76 -25.37
C LEU A 10 19.23 2.23 -25.60
N LYS A 11 20.21 2.50 -26.48
CA LYS A 11 20.57 3.88 -26.84
C LYS A 11 19.39 4.61 -27.49
N ILE A 12 18.69 3.98 -28.43
CA ILE A 12 17.49 4.56 -29.06
C ILE A 12 16.41 4.81 -28.01
N PHE A 13 16.18 3.84 -27.11
CA PHE A 13 15.18 3.95 -26.07
C PHE A 13 15.45 5.15 -25.14
N LEU A 14 16.70 5.34 -24.70
CA LEU A 14 17.08 6.41 -23.79
C LEU A 14 17.13 7.80 -24.45
N THR A 15 17.31 7.86 -25.77
CA THR A 15 17.39 9.14 -26.53
C THR A 15 16.08 9.51 -27.22
N ASN A 16 15.08 8.63 -27.21
CA ASN A 16 13.77 8.92 -27.76
C ASN A 16 13.11 10.07 -26.95
N PRO A 17 12.70 11.18 -27.61
CA PRO A 17 12.16 12.35 -26.92
C PRO A 17 10.89 12.03 -26.10
N LYS A 18 10.06 11.10 -26.57
CA LYS A 18 8.90 10.61 -25.82
C LYS A 18 9.34 9.95 -24.51
N ASN A 19 10.31 9.05 -24.58
CA ASN A 19 10.80 8.32 -23.42
C ASN A 19 11.48 9.27 -22.42
N VAL A 20 12.31 10.20 -22.92
CA VAL A 20 12.90 11.27 -22.09
C VAL A 20 11.80 12.09 -21.41
N GLY A 21 10.73 12.42 -22.12
CA GLY A 21 9.55 13.07 -21.54
C GLY A 21 8.89 12.25 -20.42
N LEU A 22 8.76 10.93 -20.59
CA LEU A 22 8.22 10.03 -19.55
C LEU A 22 9.13 9.93 -18.31
N PHE A 23 10.46 9.89 -18.51
CA PHE A 23 11.42 9.99 -17.40
C PHE A 23 11.25 11.30 -16.64
N PHE A 24 11.15 12.42 -17.36
CA PHE A 24 10.94 13.72 -16.75
C PHE A 24 9.62 13.80 -15.97
N ILE A 25 8.51 13.30 -16.53
CA ILE A 25 7.22 13.21 -15.84
C ILE A 25 7.35 12.41 -14.55
N THR A 26 8.05 11.28 -14.58
CA THR A 26 8.26 10.43 -13.40
C THR A 26 9.03 11.18 -12.30
N VAL A 27 10.07 11.92 -12.68
CA VAL A 27 10.83 12.76 -11.75
C VAL A 27 9.96 13.88 -11.16
N VAL A 28 9.14 14.54 -11.97
CA VAL A 28 8.20 15.57 -11.50
C VAL A 28 7.19 15.00 -10.51
N LEU A 29 6.62 13.82 -10.80
CA LEU A 29 5.72 13.12 -9.87
C LEU A 29 6.43 12.72 -8.58
N ALA A 30 7.68 12.25 -8.66
CA ALA A 30 8.49 11.92 -7.48
C ALA A 30 8.81 13.16 -6.63
N LEU A 31 9.11 14.30 -7.25
CA LEU A 31 9.30 15.59 -6.58
C LEU A 31 8.01 16.06 -5.92
N TYR A 32 6.89 16.02 -6.64
CA TYR A 32 5.59 16.35 -6.08
C TYR A 32 5.26 15.47 -4.87
N PHE A 33 5.51 14.16 -4.98
CA PHE A 33 5.31 13.24 -3.87
C PHE A 33 6.19 13.61 -2.66
N GLY A 34 7.49 13.82 -2.88
CA GLY A 34 8.45 14.09 -1.81
C GLY A 34 8.28 15.47 -1.14
N LEU A 35 7.94 16.50 -1.90
CA LEU A 35 7.89 17.89 -1.44
C LEU A 35 6.49 18.35 -1.03
N VAL A 36 5.42 17.78 -1.61
CA VAL A 36 4.03 18.23 -1.37
C VAL A 36 3.24 17.12 -0.68
N SER A 37 3.11 15.96 -1.32
CA SER A 37 2.23 14.90 -0.82
C SER A 37 2.68 14.29 0.51
N ALA A 38 3.95 13.91 0.64
CA ALA A 38 4.45 13.27 1.84
C ALA A 38 4.45 14.21 3.07
N PRO A 39 4.79 15.52 2.94
CA PRO A 39 4.67 16.45 4.05
C PRO A 39 3.24 16.81 4.45
N GLN A 40 2.30 16.89 3.51
CA GLN A 40 0.91 17.26 3.78
C GLN A 40 0.05 16.08 4.25
N HIS A 41 0.59 14.86 4.30
CA HIS A 41 -0.16 13.71 4.72
C HIS A 41 -0.60 13.85 6.18
N HIS A 42 -1.92 13.82 6.38
CA HIS A 42 -2.55 13.80 7.69
C HIS A 42 -2.35 12.43 8.34
N VAL A 43 -1.73 12.42 9.51
CA VAL A 43 -1.54 11.21 10.30
C VAL A 43 -2.68 11.16 11.30
N ILE A 44 -3.52 10.13 11.22
CA ILE A 44 -4.63 9.93 12.17
C ILE A 44 -4.06 9.74 13.58
N GLU A 45 -3.02 8.92 13.71
CA GLU A 45 -2.36 8.63 15.00
C GLU A 45 -1.11 9.50 15.23
N ASP A 46 -1.32 10.81 15.35
CA ASP A 46 -0.24 11.77 15.67
C ASP A 46 0.16 11.66 17.15
N VAL A 47 1.45 11.81 17.43
CA VAL A 47 1.95 11.92 18.80
C VAL A 47 1.81 13.36 19.27
N ASP A 48 0.65 13.68 19.83
CA ASP A 48 0.34 14.98 20.43
C ASP A 48 0.29 14.92 21.98
N PRO A 49 1.33 15.41 22.67
CA PRO A 49 1.34 15.48 24.13
C PRO A 49 0.22 16.35 24.72
N TYR A 50 -0.26 17.37 24.00
CA TYR A 50 -1.29 18.27 24.50
C TYR A 50 -2.66 17.61 24.47
N ALA A 51 -3.00 16.90 23.39
CA ALA A 51 -4.22 16.11 23.30
C ALA A 51 -4.28 15.07 24.43
N ILE A 52 -3.21 14.28 24.60
CA ILE A 52 -3.13 13.26 25.66
C ILE A 52 -3.21 13.91 27.05
N SER A 53 -2.55 15.06 27.26
CA SER A 53 -2.60 15.75 28.55
C SER A 53 -3.98 16.30 28.87
N LYS A 54 -4.72 16.75 27.85
CA LYS A 54 -6.08 17.25 28.02
C LYS A 54 -7.02 16.11 28.40
N GLU A 55 -7.01 15.02 27.63
CA GLU A 55 -7.80 13.81 27.93
C GLU A 55 -7.49 13.29 29.34
N TYR A 56 -6.22 13.20 29.70
CA TYR A 56 -5.79 12.79 31.05
C TYR A 56 -6.38 13.66 32.18
N GLN A 57 -6.45 14.98 31.98
CA GLN A 57 -7.00 15.91 32.98
C GLN A 57 -8.52 15.81 33.06
N ASP A 58 -9.19 15.71 31.92
CA ASP A 58 -10.65 15.59 31.82
C ASP A 58 -11.12 14.27 32.46
N ASP A 59 -10.46 13.15 32.14
CA ASP A 59 -10.75 11.84 32.72
C ASP A 59 -10.52 11.84 34.24
N GLN A 60 -9.45 12.45 34.72
CA GLN A 60 -9.22 12.58 36.16
C GLN A 60 -10.27 13.44 36.87
N ALA A 61 -10.70 14.53 36.23
CA ALA A 61 -11.74 15.39 36.79
C ALA A 61 -13.07 14.65 36.88
N PHE A 62 -13.45 13.92 35.84
CA PHE A 62 -14.68 13.14 35.80
C PHE A 62 -14.64 11.96 36.78
N LEU A 63 -13.53 11.23 36.88
CA LEU A 63 -13.37 10.15 37.85
C LEU A 63 -13.59 10.64 39.30
N LYS A 64 -13.07 11.82 39.66
CA LYS A 64 -13.29 12.42 40.99
C LYS A 64 -14.76 12.78 41.24
N VAL A 65 -15.52 13.13 40.21
CA VAL A 65 -16.96 13.38 40.33
C VAL A 65 -17.69 12.05 40.53
N ALA A 66 -17.35 11.03 39.73
CA ALA A 66 -17.93 9.70 39.83
C ALA A 66 -17.69 9.05 41.20
N GLU A 67 -16.46 9.11 41.74
CA GLU A 67 -16.13 8.59 43.08
C GLU A 67 -16.94 9.27 44.19
N LYS A 68 -17.27 10.57 44.05
CA LYS A 68 -18.13 11.28 45.00
C LYS A 68 -19.58 10.82 44.92
N GLU A 69 -20.08 10.45 43.75
CA GLU A 69 -21.43 9.88 43.60
C GLU A 69 -21.52 8.52 44.31
N PHE A 70 -20.51 7.66 44.14
CA PHE A 70 -20.43 6.38 44.87
C PHE A 70 -20.33 6.59 46.39
N ALA A 71 -19.48 7.53 46.85
CA ALA A 71 -19.36 7.84 48.26
C ALA A 71 -20.65 8.44 48.88
N ARG A 72 -21.58 8.97 48.07
CA ARG A 72 -22.91 9.39 48.50
C ARG A 72 -23.88 8.21 48.58
N ALA A 73 -23.83 7.30 47.62
CA ALA A 73 -24.62 6.07 47.62
C ALA A 73 -24.28 5.17 48.82
N ASP A 74 -22.99 5.02 49.15
CA ASP A 74 -22.51 4.16 50.24
C ASP A 74 -22.83 4.67 51.66
N LYS A 75 -23.23 5.95 51.81
CA LYS A 75 -23.51 6.55 53.13
C LYS A 75 -24.86 6.14 53.74
N GLY A 76 -25.56 5.18 53.15
CA GLY A 76 -26.68 4.46 53.78
C GLY A 76 -27.92 5.30 54.09
N THR A 77 -28.01 6.55 53.60
CA THR A 77 -29.11 7.47 53.89
C THR A 77 -29.91 7.91 52.66
N SER A 78 -29.75 7.28 51.49
CA SER A 78 -30.50 7.67 50.29
C SER A 78 -30.70 6.53 49.29
N ASP A 79 -31.87 6.49 48.64
CA ASP A 79 -32.17 5.77 47.38
C ASP A 79 -31.38 6.35 46.18
N TYR A 80 -30.13 6.73 46.40
CA TYR A 80 -29.28 7.37 45.41
C TYR A 80 -28.47 6.29 44.68
N ASP A 81 -28.88 5.96 43.46
CA ASP A 81 -28.13 5.08 42.57
C ASP A 81 -27.17 5.94 41.72
N PRO A 82 -25.84 5.68 41.74
CA PRO A 82 -24.90 6.40 40.89
C PRO A 82 -25.29 6.31 39.41
N SER A 83 -25.03 7.39 38.66
CA SER A 83 -25.31 7.42 37.22
C SER A 83 -24.56 6.30 36.49
N GLU A 84 -25.11 5.80 35.37
CA GLU A 84 -24.43 4.78 34.55
C GLU A 84 -23.05 5.26 34.08
N GLY A 85 -22.90 6.55 33.77
CA GLY A 85 -21.61 7.17 33.45
C GLY A 85 -20.62 7.15 34.61
N ALA A 86 -21.08 7.39 35.86
CA ALA A 86 -20.23 7.28 37.03
C ALA A 86 -19.80 5.81 37.28
N LYS A 87 -20.72 4.86 37.13
CA LYS A 87 -20.43 3.42 37.23
C LYS A 87 -19.38 2.99 36.20
N ASP A 88 -19.54 3.43 34.96
CA ASP A 88 -18.58 3.14 33.89
C ASP A 88 -17.21 3.77 34.17
N ALA A 89 -17.16 5.06 34.52
CA ALA A 89 -15.90 5.75 34.78
C ALA A 89 -15.08 5.13 35.90
N VAL A 90 -15.71 4.77 37.04
CA VAL A 90 -15.00 4.11 38.15
C VAL A 90 -14.40 2.75 37.73
N THR A 91 -15.03 2.04 36.80
CA THR A 91 -14.52 0.74 36.33
C THR A 91 -13.46 0.86 35.21
N THR A 92 -13.52 1.90 34.38
CA THR A 92 -12.72 2.01 33.15
C THR A 92 -11.56 3.01 33.28
N TYR A 93 -11.82 4.20 33.83
CA TYR A 93 -10.88 5.32 33.83
C TYR A 93 -9.59 5.05 34.61
N PRO A 94 -9.57 4.33 35.75
CA PRO A 94 -8.31 4.05 36.45
C PRO A 94 -7.26 3.36 35.58
N THR A 95 -7.69 2.53 34.61
CA THR A 95 -6.78 1.87 33.68
C THR A 95 -6.32 2.82 32.58
N ILE A 96 -7.23 3.60 32.00
CA ILE A 96 -6.96 4.55 30.91
C ILE A 96 -6.01 5.66 31.39
N ILE A 97 -6.34 6.31 32.52
CA ILE A 97 -5.53 7.33 33.18
C ILE A 97 -4.12 6.81 33.48
N LYS A 98 -3.98 5.54 33.90
CA LYS A 98 -2.66 4.93 34.11
C LYS A 98 -1.86 4.83 32.82
N TYR A 99 -2.50 4.47 31.70
CA TYR A 99 -1.82 4.41 30.40
C TYR A 99 -1.41 5.79 29.91
N ASP A 100 -2.28 6.79 30.03
CA ASP A 100 -1.97 8.16 29.60
C ASP A 100 -0.88 8.81 30.46
N HIS A 101 -0.89 8.57 31.77
CA HIS A 101 0.20 8.99 32.65
C HIS A 101 1.56 8.45 32.17
N GLU A 102 1.63 7.16 31.86
CA GLU A 102 2.87 6.52 31.42
C GLU A 102 3.27 6.94 30.01
N ARG A 103 2.31 7.19 29.10
CA ARG A 103 2.56 7.80 27.78
C ARG A 103 3.18 9.19 27.92
N LEU A 104 2.60 10.07 28.73
CA LEU A 104 3.11 11.43 28.96
C LEU A 104 4.50 11.41 29.61
N LYS A 105 4.73 10.52 30.57
CA LYS A 105 6.04 10.32 31.20
C LYS A 105 7.07 9.83 30.18
N ALA A 106 6.71 8.88 29.33
CA ALA A 106 7.56 8.37 28.26
C ALA A 106 7.94 9.47 27.26
N LEU A 107 6.98 10.31 26.86
CA LEU A 107 7.22 11.45 25.98
C LEU A 107 8.21 12.46 26.59
N LYS A 108 8.03 12.80 27.88
CA LYS A 108 8.96 13.68 28.60
C LYS A 108 10.39 13.13 28.63
N ASN A 109 10.53 11.81 28.78
CA ASN A 109 11.81 11.12 28.84
C ASN A 109 12.38 10.72 27.48
N HIS A 110 11.68 11.02 26.37
CA HIS A 110 12.01 10.54 25.02
C HIS A 110 12.14 9.01 24.91
N ASP A 111 11.42 8.26 25.77
CA ASP A 111 11.38 6.80 25.74
C ASP A 111 10.26 6.33 24.79
N TRP A 112 10.59 6.30 23.51
CA TRP A 112 9.64 5.91 22.45
C TRP A 112 9.14 4.47 22.61
N ARG A 113 9.96 3.55 23.14
CA ARG A 113 9.51 2.16 23.37
C ARG A 113 8.47 2.10 24.47
N LEU A 114 8.66 2.84 25.57
CA LEU A 114 7.68 2.89 26.64
C LEU A 114 6.37 3.56 26.16
N TYR A 115 6.47 4.64 25.39
CA TYR A 115 5.30 5.27 24.78
C TYR A 115 4.54 4.28 23.88
N THR A 116 5.22 3.63 22.92
CA THR A 116 4.61 2.63 22.03
C THR A 116 3.91 1.50 22.81
N LYS A 117 4.52 1.04 23.92
CA LYS A 117 3.94 -0.01 24.78
C LYS A 117 2.61 0.40 25.39
N TYR A 118 2.53 1.60 25.95
CA TYR A 118 1.29 2.05 26.59
C TYR A 118 0.26 2.53 25.57
N SER A 119 0.66 3.10 24.45
CA SER A 119 -0.25 3.39 23.34
C SER A 119 -0.86 2.10 22.78
N SER A 120 -0.08 1.03 22.56
CA SER A 120 -0.61 -0.27 22.13
C SER A 120 -1.70 -0.80 23.09
N LYS A 121 -1.43 -0.75 24.40
CA LYS A 121 -2.41 -1.15 25.42
C LYS A 121 -3.65 -0.25 25.45
N TRP A 122 -3.48 1.04 25.21
CA TRP A 122 -4.57 2.01 25.15
C TRP A 122 -5.52 1.68 23.99
N TYR A 123 -5.01 1.49 22.76
CA TYR A 123 -5.86 1.12 21.62
C TYR A 123 -6.57 -0.21 21.84
N GLN A 124 -5.86 -1.23 22.37
CA GLN A 124 -6.47 -2.51 22.70
C GLN A 124 -7.62 -2.37 23.70
N LYS A 125 -7.44 -1.51 24.72
CA LYS A 125 -8.44 -1.27 25.76
C LYS A 125 -9.64 -0.53 25.19
N MET A 126 -9.43 0.55 24.44
CA MET A 126 -10.51 1.34 23.86
C MET A 126 -11.31 0.54 22.84
N ASP A 127 -10.65 -0.22 21.98
CA ASP A 127 -11.29 -1.14 21.04
C ASP A 127 -12.19 -2.15 21.77
N ASN A 128 -11.69 -2.74 22.87
CA ASN A 128 -12.49 -3.66 23.68
C ASN A 128 -13.72 -2.99 24.32
N LEU A 129 -13.60 -1.73 24.76
CA LEU A 129 -14.73 -0.99 25.34
C LEU A 129 -15.80 -0.69 24.27
N ILE A 130 -15.38 -0.21 23.09
CA ILE A 130 -16.30 0.20 22.03
C ILE A 130 -16.91 -1.02 21.32
N TRP A 131 -16.09 -2.00 20.93
CA TRP A 131 -16.52 -3.12 20.10
C TRP A 131 -17.09 -4.30 20.89
N VAL A 132 -16.38 -4.74 21.94
CA VAL A 132 -16.73 -5.98 22.67
C VAL A 132 -17.75 -5.71 23.78
N LYS A 133 -17.58 -4.61 24.52
CA LYS A 133 -18.53 -4.21 25.57
C LYS A 133 -19.68 -3.35 25.07
N GLU A 134 -19.61 -2.90 23.81
CA GLU A 134 -20.60 -2.02 23.18
C GLU A 134 -20.92 -0.76 23.99
N ASN A 135 -19.90 -0.23 24.67
CA ASN A 135 -20.06 0.92 25.55
C ASN A 135 -20.32 2.18 24.74
N GLN A 136 -21.53 2.74 24.88
CA GLN A 136 -22.01 3.91 24.15
C GLN A 136 -21.33 5.22 24.58
N ASN A 137 -20.57 5.23 25.67
CA ASN A 137 -19.82 6.40 26.13
C ASN A 137 -18.56 6.65 25.29
N TYR A 138 -18.12 5.66 24.50
CA TYR A 138 -16.91 5.74 23.69
C TYR A 138 -17.23 5.62 22.20
N MET A 139 -16.47 6.34 21.41
CA MET A 139 -16.67 6.46 19.97
C MET A 139 -15.31 6.45 19.27
N TYR A 140 -15.25 5.83 18.09
CA TYR A 140 -14.08 5.92 17.24
C TYR A 140 -13.95 7.35 16.67
N PRO A 141 -12.73 7.84 16.44
CA PRO A 141 -12.52 9.10 15.73
C PRO A 141 -13.19 9.09 14.35
N LEU A 142 -13.79 10.22 13.96
CA LEU A 142 -14.49 10.35 12.68
C LEU A 142 -13.55 10.17 11.48
N GLU A 143 -12.26 10.39 11.68
CA GLU A 143 -11.20 10.21 10.69
C GLU A 143 -11.08 8.76 10.20
N TYR A 144 -11.59 7.79 10.98
CA TYR A 144 -11.65 6.39 10.55
C TYR A 144 -12.79 6.08 9.60
N TYR A 145 -13.79 6.96 9.47
CA TYR A 145 -14.99 6.72 8.68
C TYR A 145 -14.75 6.85 7.17
N HIS A 146 -14.85 5.74 6.42
CA HIS A 146 -14.62 5.76 4.96
C HIS A 146 -15.75 5.10 4.15
N ASN A 147 -16.42 4.06 4.65
CA ASN A 147 -17.32 3.20 3.85
C ASN A 147 -18.79 3.21 4.30
N ASN A 148 -19.26 4.30 4.91
CA ASN A 148 -20.57 4.34 5.59
C ASN A 148 -20.72 3.32 6.75
N ASN A 149 -19.64 2.64 7.16
CA ASN A 149 -19.65 1.67 8.26
C ASN A 149 -18.70 2.09 9.39
N TYR A 150 -19.15 3.07 10.17
CA TYR A 150 -18.36 3.71 11.22
C TYR A 150 -17.81 2.74 12.28
N LYS A 151 -18.60 1.75 12.70
CA LYS A 151 -18.20 0.84 13.78
C LYS A 151 -17.11 -0.14 13.29
N GLU A 152 -17.25 -0.68 12.08
CA GLU A 152 -16.28 -1.62 11.50
C GLU A 152 -14.99 -0.93 11.04
N ASP A 153 -15.10 0.23 10.38
CA ASP A 153 -13.93 1.00 9.93
C ASP A 153 -13.08 1.45 11.14
N GLY A 154 -13.74 1.92 12.21
CA GLY A 154 -13.10 2.30 13.46
C GLY A 154 -12.47 1.12 14.20
N HIS A 155 -13.17 -0.01 14.27
CA HIS A 155 -12.63 -1.25 14.85
C HIS A 155 -11.38 -1.73 14.10
N PHE A 156 -11.44 -1.76 12.77
CA PHE A 156 -10.29 -2.09 11.93
C PHE A 156 -9.12 -1.14 12.17
N GLY A 157 -9.40 0.18 12.23
CA GLY A 157 -8.40 1.21 12.51
C GLY A 157 -7.68 1.00 13.83
N TYR A 158 -8.44 0.83 14.92
CA TYR A 158 -7.89 0.65 16.26
C TYR A 158 -7.11 -0.67 16.38
N GLN A 159 -7.62 -1.76 15.80
CA GLN A 159 -6.87 -3.01 15.78
C GLN A 159 -5.59 -2.91 14.95
N ARG A 160 -5.62 -2.25 13.79
CA ARG A 160 -4.42 -1.97 12.98
C ARG A 160 -3.40 -1.19 13.80
N THR A 161 -3.80 -0.13 14.50
CA THR A 161 -2.90 0.71 15.32
C THR A 161 -2.33 -0.08 16.50
N PHE A 162 -3.17 -0.84 17.21
CA PHE A 162 -2.74 -1.75 18.29
C PHE A 162 -1.64 -2.71 17.80
N HIS A 163 -1.92 -3.43 16.70
CA HIS A 163 -1.00 -4.39 16.13
C HIS A 163 0.23 -3.73 15.51
N PHE A 164 0.10 -2.52 14.94
CA PHE A 164 1.23 -1.75 14.47
C PHE A 164 2.21 -1.45 15.61
N TYR A 165 1.73 -0.94 16.74
CA TYR A 165 2.57 -0.68 17.90
C TYR A 165 3.14 -1.95 18.54
N ASP A 166 2.37 -3.05 18.62
CA ASP A 166 2.89 -4.34 19.06
C ASP A 166 4.01 -4.85 18.12
N GLY A 167 3.83 -4.69 16.81
CA GLY A 167 4.85 -4.97 15.78
C GLY A 167 6.11 -4.14 15.99
N LEU A 168 5.97 -2.82 16.20
CA LEU A 168 7.10 -1.93 16.49
C LEU A 168 7.88 -2.36 17.73
N LEU A 169 7.21 -2.77 18.81
CA LEU A 169 7.85 -3.24 20.04
C LEU A 169 8.65 -4.54 19.83
N LYS A 170 8.08 -5.47 19.03
CA LYS A 170 8.72 -6.72 18.62
C LYS A 170 9.86 -6.50 17.63
N SER A 171 9.85 -5.39 16.92
CA SER A 171 10.94 -5.02 16.01
C SER A 171 12.22 -4.67 16.78
N LYS A 172 13.37 -4.95 16.16
CA LYS A 172 14.68 -4.51 16.66
C LYS A 172 15.05 -3.10 16.19
N ALA A 173 14.14 -2.40 15.52
CA ALA A 173 14.40 -1.08 14.99
C ALA A 173 14.46 -0.03 16.11
N LYS A 174 15.18 1.06 15.84
CA LYS A 174 15.12 2.27 16.67
C LYS A 174 13.77 2.93 16.45
N LEU A 175 13.08 3.26 17.54
CA LEU A 175 11.80 3.95 17.51
C LEU A 175 12.01 5.43 17.78
N ASP A 176 11.28 6.25 17.02
CA ASP A 176 11.19 7.70 17.19
C ASP A 176 9.80 8.18 16.75
N LYS A 177 9.51 9.47 16.95
CA LYS A 177 8.23 10.08 16.58
C LYS A 177 7.84 9.78 15.12
N ASN A 178 8.77 9.90 14.17
CA ASN A 178 8.49 9.70 12.75
C ASN A 178 8.15 8.24 12.42
N VAL A 179 8.78 7.28 13.10
CA VAL A 179 8.44 5.85 12.95
C VAL A 179 7.02 5.56 13.43
N LEU A 180 6.63 6.13 14.58
CA LEU A 180 5.32 5.91 15.19
C LEU A 180 4.19 6.56 14.40
N GLU A 181 4.47 7.65 13.71
CA GLU A 181 3.51 8.36 12.84
C GLU A 181 3.55 7.90 11.37
N GLU A 182 4.29 6.82 11.08
CA GLU A 182 4.48 6.28 9.74
C GLU A 182 5.02 7.33 8.72
N ARG A 183 5.79 8.31 9.21
CA ARG A 183 6.34 9.43 8.40
C ARG A 183 7.67 9.12 7.72
N THR A 184 8.38 8.07 8.13
CA THR A 184 9.68 7.73 7.53
C THR A 184 9.57 7.48 6.02
N THR A 185 10.66 7.73 5.27
CA THR A 185 10.69 7.54 3.81
C THR A 185 10.15 6.18 3.39
N LEU A 186 10.60 5.10 4.03
CA LEU A 186 10.16 3.74 3.70
C LEU A 186 8.68 3.47 4.04
N GLN A 187 8.14 4.01 5.13
CA GLN A 187 6.72 3.84 5.45
C GLN A 187 5.83 4.64 4.50
N ARG A 188 6.23 5.88 4.15
CA ARG A 188 5.51 6.71 3.18
C ARG A 188 5.50 6.13 1.77
N LEU A 189 6.63 5.57 1.34
CA LEU A 189 6.70 4.88 0.06
C LEU A 189 5.80 3.64 0.05
N GLN A 190 5.78 2.84 1.12
CA GLN A 190 4.85 1.70 1.23
C GLN A 190 3.40 2.16 1.08
N GLN A 191 2.98 3.18 1.84
CA GLN A 191 1.62 3.71 1.79
C GLN A 191 1.25 4.24 0.39
N SER A 192 2.17 4.95 -0.27
CA SER A 192 1.98 5.45 -1.63
C SER A 192 1.80 4.32 -2.65
N LEU A 193 2.61 3.26 -2.55
CA LEU A 193 2.55 2.09 -3.42
C LEU A 193 1.28 1.26 -3.22
N SER A 194 0.67 1.32 -2.04
CA SER A 194 -0.68 0.79 -1.77
C SER A 194 -1.80 1.67 -2.34
N GLY A 195 -1.51 2.83 -2.92
CA GLY A 195 -2.50 3.74 -3.48
C GLY A 195 -2.68 3.62 -4.99
N TRP A 196 -2.93 4.76 -5.65
CA TRP A 196 -3.01 4.86 -7.11
C TRP A 196 -1.64 4.91 -7.80
N THR A 197 -0.57 5.12 -7.04
CA THR A 197 0.80 5.24 -7.56
C THR A 197 1.19 4.04 -8.41
N MET A 198 0.87 2.82 -7.98
CA MET A 198 1.20 1.63 -8.76
C MET A 198 0.52 1.61 -10.14
N ILE A 199 -0.75 2.01 -10.21
CA ILE A 199 -1.48 2.10 -11.47
C ILE A 199 -0.86 3.14 -12.40
N ILE A 200 -0.47 4.31 -11.86
CA ILE A 200 0.23 5.35 -12.62
C ILE A 200 1.55 4.80 -13.19
N LEU A 201 2.32 4.06 -12.38
CA LEU A 201 3.56 3.43 -12.83
C LEU A 201 3.31 2.40 -13.94
N ILE A 202 2.25 1.59 -13.84
CA ILE A 202 1.85 0.65 -14.91
C ILE A 202 1.49 1.40 -16.20
N VAL A 203 0.77 2.52 -16.11
CA VAL A 203 0.45 3.34 -17.29
C VAL A 203 1.72 3.86 -17.94
N ILE A 204 2.71 4.31 -17.15
CA ILE A 204 4.02 4.73 -17.67
C ILE A 204 4.74 3.57 -18.39
N VAL A 205 4.68 2.36 -17.84
CA VAL A 205 5.23 1.13 -18.46
C VAL A 205 4.57 0.86 -19.82
N VAL A 206 3.25 0.96 -19.90
CA VAL A 206 2.48 0.81 -21.15
C VAL A 206 2.91 1.86 -22.17
N LEU A 207 3.05 3.12 -21.75
CA LEU A 207 3.49 4.20 -22.64
C LEU A 207 4.91 4.00 -23.15
N PHE A 208 5.84 3.48 -22.35
CA PHE A 208 7.17 3.08 -22.82
C PHE A 208 7.12 1.96 -23.85
N ALA A 209 6.18 1.02 -23.71
CA ALA A 209 6.06 -0.15 -24.59
C ALA A 209 5.33 0.12 -25.93
N ALA A 210 4.40 1.07 -25.94
CA ALA A 210 3.42 1.25 -27.02
C ALA A 210 4.01 1.51 -28.42
N ASP A 211 5.08 2.31 -28.52
CA ASP A 211 5.66 2.69 -29.83
C ASP A 211 6.80 1.77 -30.29
N MET A 212 7.18 0.79 -29.47
CA MET A 212 8.43 0.04 -29.70
C MET A 212 8.34 -0.92 -30.89
N ILE A 213 7.13 -1.36 -31.26
CA ILE A 213 6.89 -2.20 -32.44
C ILE A 213 6.50 -1.35 -33.65
N THR A 214 5.68 -0.32 -33.46
CA THR A 214 5.21 0.55 -34.54
C THR A 214 6.36 1.39 -35.12
N ASN A 215 7.33 1.82 -34.32
CA ASN A 215 8.53 2.50 -34.82
C ASN A 215 9.37 1.59 -35.75
N ASP A 216 9.51 0.31 -35.42
CA ASP A 216 10.18 -0.66 -36.30
C ASP A 216 9.39 -0.87 -37.61
N GLN A 217 8.06 -0.80 -37.56
CA GLN A 217 7.21 -0.87 -38.76
C GLN A 217 7.31 0.37 -39.65
N LYS A 218 7.69 1.52 -39.11
CA LYS A 218 7.97 2.75 -39.86
C LYS A 218 9.32 2.67 -40.58
N TYR A 219 10.36 2.10 -39.94
CA TYR A 219 11.72 1.97 -40.50
C TYR A 219 12.08 0.54 -40.94
N ARG A 220 11.23 -0.06 -41.80
CA ARG A 220 11.30 -1.49 -42.20
C ARG A 220 12.64 -1.93 -42.80
N THR A 221 13.33 -1.05 -43.53
CA THR A 221 14.59 -1.36 -44.21
C THR A 221 15.73 -1.66 -43.23
N VAL A 222 15.73 -1.03 -42.06
CA VAL A 222 16.76 -1.22 -41.03
C VAL A 222 16.57 -2.56 -40.31
N VAL A 223 15.32 -2.99 -40.10
CA VAL A 223 14.99 -4.24 -39.39
C VAL A 223 15.13 -5.48 -40.29
N LYS A 224 14.93 -5.33 -41.61
CA LYS A 224 14.94 -6.44 -42.58
C LYS A 224 16.31 -7.13 -42.71
N ASN A 225 17.40 -6.43 -42.41
CA ASN A 225 18.77 -6.95 -42.56
C ASN A 225 19.36 -7.51 -41.25
N ILE A 226 18.57 -7.64 -40.19
CA ILE A 226 19.06 -8.14 -38.90
C ILE A 226 18.91 -9.67 -38.87
N PRO A 227 20.01 -10.44 -38.76
CA PRO A 227 19.98 -11.90 -38.71
C PRO A 227 19.58 -12.43 -37.32
N LEU A 228 18.43 -11.98 -36.81
CA LEU A 228 17.85 -12.42 -35.55
C LEU A 228 16.42 -12.90 -35.77
N SER A 229 16.03 -13.96 -35.07
CA SER A 229 14.64 -14.43 -35.13
C SER A 229 13.69 -13.38 -34.54
N LYS A 230 12.46 -13.29 -35.07
CA LYS A 230 11.41 -12.36 -34.58
C LYS A 230 11.21 -12.47 -33.06
N ARG A 231 11.26 -13.70 -32.54
CA ARG A 231 11.19 -13.98 -31.09
C ARG A 231 12.35 -13.35 -30.33
N THR A 232 13.58 -13.52 -30.81
CA THR A 232 14.77 -12.93 -30.17
C THR A 232 14.68 -11.40 -30.15
N ILE A 233 14.18 -10.79 -31.23
CA ILE A 233 13.97 -9.34 -31.30
C ILE A 233 12.99 -8.87 -30.23
N LEU A 234 11.82 -9.50 -30.10
CA LEU A 234 10.81 -9.16 -29.08
C LEU A 234 11.34 -9.31 -27.65
N TRP A 235 12.12 -10.37 -27.39
CA TRP A 235 12.75 -10.59 -26.09
C TRP A 235 13.82 -9.54 -25.76
N LEU A 236 14.68 -9.18 -26.72
CA LEU A 236 15.69 -8.12 -26.50
C LEU A 236 15.02 -6.76 -26.28
N LYS A 237 13.95 -6.48 -27.02
CA LYS A 237 13.12 -5.29 -26.86
C LYS A 237 12.45 -5.22 -25.48
N THR A 238 11.89 -6.33 -25.01
CA THR A 238 11.34 -6.43 -23.65
C THR A 238 12.42 -6.14 -22.61
N ALA A 239 13.61 -6.73 -22.75
CA ALA A 239 14.72 -6.49 -21.84
C ALA A 239 15.17 -5.01 -21.84
N VAL A 240 15.14 -4.33 -22.99
CA VAL A 240 15.46 -2.89 -23.07
C VAL A 240 14.46 -2.06 -22.26
N ILE A 241 13.16 -2.32 -22.40
CA ILE A 241 12.14 -1.60 -21.64
C ILE A 241 12.26 -1.90 -20.15
N GLU A 242 12.44 -3.16 -19.74
CA GLU A 242 12.61 -3.53 -18.33
C GLU A 242 13.78 -2.79 -17.69
N VAL A 243 14.93 -2.73 -18.36
CA VAL A 243 16.10 -1.97 -17.87
C VAL A 243 15.77 -0.48 -17.78
N GLY A 244 15.08 0.07 -18.77
CA GLY A 244 14.63 1.47 -18.77
C GLY A 244 13.67 1.81 -17.61
N ILE A 245 12.70 0.93 -17.34
CA ILE A 245 11.73 1.06 -16.26
C ILE A 245 12.41 0.94 -14.90
N LEU A 246 13.27 -0.06 -14.73
CA LEU A 246 14.03 -0.25 -13.49
C LEU A 246 14.88 0.99 -13.19
N PHE A 247 15.56 1.53 -14.21
CA PHE A 247 16.29 2.78 -14.08
C PHE A 247 15.36 3.94 -13.70
N ASN A 248 14.19 4.08 -14.34
CA ASN A 248 13.22 5.11 -14.03
C ASN A 248 12.73 5.05 -12.58
N PHE A 249 12.35 3.85 -12.11
CA PHE A 249 11.87 3.64 -10.75
C PHE A 249 12.98 3.88 -9.71
N LEU A 250 14.23 3.50 -10.02
CA LEU A 250 15.37 3.78 -9.17
C LEU A 250 15.62 5.29 -9.03
N VAL A 251 15.55 6.05 -10.13
CA VAL A 251 15.67 7.51 -10.09
C VAL A 251 14.53 8.13 -9.27
N ALA A 252 13.29 7.69 -9.48
CA ALA A 252 12.14 8.15 -8.71
C ALA A 252 12.33 7.89 -7.20
N PHE A 253 12.77 6.68 -6.84
CA PHE A 253 13.08 6.30 -5.46
C PHE A 253 14.16 7.19 -4.83
N LEU A 254 15.24 7.48 -5.57
CA LEU A 254 16.30 8.37 -5.12
C LEU A 254 15.78 9.79 -4.89
N VAL A 255 14.99 10.33 -5.82
CA VAL A 255 14.39 11.66 -5.69
C VAL A 255 13.51 11.76 -4.45
N VAL A 256 12.61 10.79 -4.23
CA VAL A 256 11.75 10.75 -3.04
C VAL A 256 12.59 10.65 -1.76
N THR A 257 13.63 9.81 -1.76
CA THR A 257 14.53 9.65 -0.61
C THR A 257 15.26 10.95 -0.29
N LEU A 258 15.80 11.64 -1.30
CA LEU A 258 16.47 12.93 -1.11
C LEU A 258 15.53 14.01 -0.57
N CYS A 259 14.26 14.00 -0.95
CA CYS A 259 13.27 14.96 -0.45
C CYS A 259 12.82 14.66 0.99
N THR A 260 12.67 13.38 1.35
CA THR A 260 11.97 12.98 2.58
C THR A 260 12.91 12.55 3.70
N ALA A 261 14.01 11.85 3.38
CA ALA A 261 14.91 11.30 4.38
C ALA A 261 15.58 12.35 5.28
N PRO A 262 15.96 13.55 4.78
CA PRO A 262 16.51 14.61 5.65
C PRO A 262 15.52 15.09 6.72
N ARG A 263 14.21 15.05 6.44
CA ARG A 263 13.17 15.58 7.34
C ARG A 263 12.58 14.51 8.26
N TYR A 264 12.32 13.32 7.73
CA TYR A 264 11.60 12.26 8.44
C TYR A 264 12.45 11.03 8.77
N GLY A 265 13.70 11.00 8.31
CA GLY A 265 14.55 9.82 8.37
C GLY A 265 14.19 8.78 7.31
N PHE A 266 15.17 7.94 6.96
CA PHE A 266 14.97 6.89 5.97
C PHE A 266 14.00 5.80 6.45
N GLY A 267 14.06 5.46 7.74
CA GLY A 267 13.35 4.31 8.32
C GLY A 267 14.22 3.05 8.35
N SER A 268 13.60 1.90 8.65
CA SER A 268 14.30 0.62 8.77
C SER A 268 13.52 -0.51 8.12
N PHE A 269 14.18 -1.31 7.28
CA PHE A 269 13.59 -2.52 6.69
C PHE A 269 13.19 -3.57 7.73
N ASN A 270 13.75 -3.51 8.95
CA ASN A 270 13.42 -4.42 10.04
C ASN A 270 12.16 -4.01 10.83
N LEU A 271 11.52 -2.89 10.47
CA LEU A 271 10.24 -2.50 11.08
C LEU A 271 9.19 -3.56 10.73
N LEU A 272 8.46 -4.02 11.74
CA LEU A 272 7.37 -4.96 11.56
C LEU A 272 6.07 -4.17 11.36
N THR A 273 5.42 -4.40 10.23
CA THR A 273 4.11 -3.83 9.89
C THR A 273 3.04 -4.91 9.96
N PRO A 274 1.84 -4.59 10.46
CA PRO A 274 0.75 -5.53 10.54
C PRO A 274 0.14 -5.80 9.16
N ILE A 275 -0.25 -7.04 8.91
CA ILE A 275 -0.95 -7.53 7.73
C ILE A 275 -2.29 -8.08 8.18
N TYR A 276 -3.37 -7.63 7.55
CA TYR A 276 -4.70 -8.12 7.86
C TYR A 276 -5.02 -9.47 7.19
N THR A 277 -5.52 -10.44 7.95
CA THR A 277 -5.78 -11.82 7.46
C THR A 277 -7.17 -12.02 6.87
N GLY A 278 -7.98 -10.96 6.74
CA GLY A 278 -9.25 -11.02 6.01
C GLY A 278 -10.48 -11.41 6.81
N ARG A 279 -10.41 -11.46 8.15
CA ARG A 279 -11.57 -11.78 8.99
C ARG A 279 -11.61 -10.97 10.29
N LEU A 280 -12.46 -9.95 10.32
CA LEU A 280 -12.53 -8.95 11.40
C LEU A 280 -12.91 -9.60 12.74
N TYR A 281 -13.70 -10.67 12.67
CA TYR A 281 -14.24 -11.41 13.81
C TYR A 281 -13.34 -12.56 14.32
N PHE A 282 -12.13 -12.73 13.79
CA PHE A 282 -11.22 -13.81 14.19
C PHE A 282 -10.32 -13.41 15.37
N LYS A 283 -9.92 -14.39 16.19
CA LYS A 283 -9.09 -14.19 17.40
C LYS A 283 -7.70 -13.56 17.13
N THR A 284 -7.18 -13.65 15.91
CA THR A 284 -5.90 -13.04 15.49
C THR A 284 -6.01 -12.50 14.06
N PRO A 285 -6.57 -11.29 13.88
CA PRO A 285 -6.82 -10.73 12.55
C PRO A 285 -5.56 -10.19 11.88
N PHE A 286 -4.42 -10.13 12.59
CA PHE A 286 -3.18 -9.56 12.06
C PHE A 286 -1.96 -10.48 12.23
N VAL A 287 -1.12 -10.49 11.21
CA VAL A 287 0.20 -11.13 11.19
C VAL A 287 1.26 -10.05 10.93
N TYR A 288 2.52 -10.30 11.33
CA TYR A 288 3.60 -9.33 11.15
C TYR A 288 4.51 -9.72 9.98
N GLN A 289 4.81 -8.74 9.11
CA GLN A 289 5.93 -8.82 8.17
C GLN A 289 6.88 -7.65 8.38
N THR A 290 8.14 -7.87 8.03
CA THR A 290 9.11 -6.79 7.97
C THR A 290 8.87 -5.92 6.72
N LEU A 291 9.19 -4.63 6.81
CA LEU A 291 9.21 -3.74 5.63
C LEU A 291 10.13 -4.29 4.52
N GLY A 292 11.24 -4.95 4.89
CA GLY A 292 12.12 -5.62 3.94
C GLY A 292 11.41 -6.71 3.13
N GLN A 293 10.61 -7.56 3.79
CA GLN A 293 9.79 -8.57 3.11
C GLN A 293 8.73 -7.93 2.21
N TYR A 294 8.08 -6.85 2.67
CA TYR A 294 7.15 -6.08 1.83
C TYR A 294 7.82 -5.58 0.54
N TYR A 295 8.98 -4.93 0.64
CA TYR A 295 9.69 -4.40 -0.52
C TYR A 295 10.23 -5.49 -1.44
N LEU A 296 10.63 -6.65 -0.90
CA LEU A 296 11.02 -7.80 -1.70
C LEU A 296 9.83 -8.36 -2.48
N GLY A 297 8.68 -8.57 -1.82
CA GLY A 297 7.44 -8.99 -2.47
C GLY A 297 6.99 -7.98 -3.53
N PHE A 298 7.11 -6.69 -3.22
CA PHE A 298 6.81 -5.61 -4.16
C PHE A 298 7.70 -5.68 -5.40
N LEU A 299 9.01 -5.87 -5.23
CA LEU A 299 9.93 -5.97 -6.36
C LEU A 299 9.60 -7.16 -7.26
N ILE A 300 9.26 -8.32 -6.68
CA ILE A 300 8.85 -9.50 -7.44
C ILE A 300 7.57 -9.23 -8.23
N PHE A 301 6.53 -8.70 -7.58
CA PHE A 301 5.28 -8.35 -8.26
C PHE A 301 5.50 -7.28 -9.33
N ALA A 302 6.32 -6.27 -9.05
CA ALA A 302 6.63 -5.20 -9.99
C ALA A 302 7.25 -5.77 -11.26
N VAL A 303 8.27 -6.64 -11.16
CA VAL A 303 8.90 -7.29 -12.33
C VAL A 303 7.91 -8.15 -13.12
N VAL A 304 7.06 -8.92 -12.44
CA VAL A 304 6.07 -9.76 -13.13
C VAL A 304 5.01 -8.91 -13.84
N ILE A 305 4.52 -7.87 -13.19
CA ILE A 305 3.49 -6.99 -13.74
C ILE A 305 4.05 -6.11 -14.87
N THR A 306 5.25 -5.54 -14.72
CA THR A 306 5.92 -4.82 -15.81
C THR A 306 6.09 -5.72 -17.01
N PHE A 307 6.54 -6.96 -16.80
CA PHE A 307 6.65 -7.95 -17.86
C PHE A 307 5.31 -8.22 -18.55
N ILE A 308 4.25 -8.47 -17.79
CA ILE A 308 2.89 -8.69 -18.31
C ILE A 308 2.44 -7.52 -19.16
N PHE A 309 2.57 -6.28 -18.68
CA PHE A 309 2.10 -5.10 -19.39
C PHE A 309 2.94 -4.76 -20.62
N ILE A 310 4.26 -4.98 -20.58
CA ILE A 310 5.10 -4.88 -21.77
C ILE A 310 4.63 -5.89 -22.81
N ARG A 311 4.49 -7.17 -22.44
CA ARG A 311 4.09 -8.23 -23.37
C ARG A 311 2.69 -8.03 -23.92
N LEU A 312 1.75 -7.64 -23.07
CA LEU A 312 0.39 -7.30 -23.47
C LEU A 312 0.40 -6.14 -24.48
N THR A 313 1.09 -5.05 -24.17
CA THR A 313 1.16 -3.87 -25.05
C THR A 313 1.79 -4.22 -26.41
N LEU A 314 2.84 -5.05 -26.40
CA LEU A 314 3.48 -5.54 -27.63
C LEU A 314 2.51 -6.43 -28.44
N LEU A 315 1.79 -7.34 -27.79
CA LEU A 315 0.79 -8.18 -28.44
C LEU A 315 -0.32 -7.34 -29.08
N LEU A 316 -0.88 -6.38 -28.35
CA LEU A 316 -1.93 -5.50 -28.88
C LEU A 316 -1.40 -4.62 -30.02
N SER A 317 -0.16 -4.14 -29.93
CA SER A 317 0.50 -3.39 -31.00
C SER A 317 0.68 -4.25 -32.27
N LEU A 318 0.94 -5.56 -32.13
CA LEU A 318 1.00 -6.49 -33.25
C LEU A 318 -0.37 -6.77 -33.87
N ILE A 319 -1.42 -6.85 -33.05
CA ILE A 319 -2.80 -7.12 -33.49
C ILE A 319 -3.39 -5.91 -34.21
N PHE A 320 -3.37 -4.74 -33.57
CA PHE A 320 -4.03 -3.53 -34.06
C PHE A 320 -3.16 -2.67 -34.98
N ARG A 321 -1.83 -2.88 -34.96
CA ARG A 321 -0.85 -2.08 -35.73
C ARG A 321 -0.95 -0.58 -35.45
N ASN A 322 -1.41 -0.21 -34.25
CA ASN A 322 -1.59 1.15 -33.81
C ASN A 322 -1.15 1.26 -32.35
N GLU A 323 -0.18 2.14 -32.10
CA GLU A 323 0.41 2.37 -30.78
C GLU A 323 -0.59 2.98 -29.80
N TYR A 324 -1.47 3.88 -30.26
CA TYR A 324 -2.48 4.52 -29.42
C TYR A 324 -3.55 3.54 -28.96
N VAL A 325 -4.03 2.68 -29.86
CA VAL A 325 -5.04 1.66 -29.52
C VAL A 325 -4.46 0.65 -28.53
N ALA A 326 -3.22 0.20 -28.75
CA ALA A 326 -2.54 -0.70 -27.84
C ALA A 326 -2.36 -0.08 -26.45
N ALA A 327 -1.90 1.18 -26.38
CA ALA A 327 -1.74 1.90 -25.13
C ALA A 327 -3.06 2.05 -24.37
N ILE A 328 -4.12 2.52 -25.04
CA ILE A 328 -5.43 2.75 -24.41
C ILE A 328 -5.99 1.44 -23.83
N ILE A 329 -6.01 0.36 -24.61
CA ILE A 329 -6.56 -0.92 -24.14
C ILE A 329 -5.74 -1.48 -22.97
N SER A 330 -4.40 -1.42 -23.04
CA SER A 330 -3.54 -1.86 -21.94
C SER A 330 -3.74 -1.01 -20.68
N SER A 331 -3.87 0.31 -20.80
CA SER A 331 -4.14 1.18 -19.65
C SER A 331 -5.52 0.92 -19.03
N VAL A 332 -6.56 0.71 -19.84
CA VAL A 332 -7.90 0.35 -19.34
C VAL A 332 -7.86 -0.98 -18.57
N LEU A 333 -7.12 -1.98 -19.06
CA LEU A 333 -6.92 -3.25 -18.37
C LEU A 333 -6.13 -3.11 -17.06
N ALA A 334 -5.22 -2.14 -16.96
CA ALA A 334 -4.51 -1.85 -15.71
C ALA A 334 -5.41 -1.28 -14.62
N MET A 335 -6.42 -0.50 -15.00
CA MET A 335 -7.31 0.22 -14.07
C MET A 335 -8.60 -0.55 -13.73
N SER A 336 -8.94 -1.57 -14.52
CA SER A 336 -10.25 -2.24 -14.48
C SER A 336 -10.63 -2.76 -13.09
N ALA A 337 -9.72 -3.42 -12.37
CA ALA A 337 -10.04 -3.99 -11.06
C ALA A 337 -10.41 -2.92 -10.03
N LYS A 338 -9.54 -1.93 -9.88
CA LYS A 338 -9.71 -0.85 -8.90
C LYS A 338 -10.96 -0.01 -9.16
N VAL A 339 -11.38 0.11 -10.42
CA VAL A 339 -12.57 0.89 -10.80
C VAL A 339 -13.86 0.06 -10.73
N LEU A 340 -13.82 -1.23 -11.07
CA LEU A 340 -15.03 -2.02 -11.29
C LEU A 340 -15.50 -2.80 -10.06
N TYR A 341 -14.60 -3.31 -9.22
CA TYR A 341 -15.01 -4.25 -8.16
C TYR A 341 -14.23 -4.16 -6.85
N PHE A 342 -13.41 -3.13 -6.66
CA PHE A 342 -12.79 -2.88 -5.34
C PHE A 342 -13.77 -2.14 -4.44
N SER A 343 -14.60 -2.92 -3.75
CA SER A 343 -15.55 -2.46 -2.76
C SER A 343 -15.60 -3.44 -1.60
N LEU A 344 -15.93 -2.94 -0.41
CA LEU A 344 -16.08 -3.74 0.80
C LEU A 344 -17.01 -4.94 0.54
N GLY A 345 -16.58 -6.15 0.91
CA GLY A 345 -17.38 -7.38 0.81
C GLY A 345 -17.45 -8.04 -0.57
N MET A 346 -16.84 -7.46 -1.62
CA MET A 346 -16.92 -8.02 -2.97
C MET A 346 -16.26 -9.39 -3.09
N GLY A 347 -15.17 -9.65 -2.37
CA GLY A 347 -14.49 -10.95 -2.39
C GLY A 347 -15.24 -12.04 -1.64
N PHE A 348 -16.08 -11.68 -0.67
CA PHE A 348 -17.01 -12.59 -0.02
C PHE A 348 -18.14 -13.00 -0.97
N VAL A 349 -18.74 -12.03 -1.68
CA VAL A 349 -19.84 -12.27 -2.63
C VAL A 349 -19.37 -12.97 -3.90
N TYR A 350 -18.18 -12.61 -4.40
CA TYR A 350 -17.63 -13.12 -5.65
C TYR A 350 -16.23 -13.73 -5.44
N PRO A 351 -16.12 -14.94 -4.86
CA PRO A 351 -14.83 -15.57 -4.57
C PRO A 351 -13.94 -15.78 -5.80
N PHE A 352 -14.53 -15.91 -7.00
CA PHE A 352 -13.78 -16.08 -8.25
C PHE A 352 -12.87 -14.89 -8.58
N LEU A 353 -13.14 -13.70 -8.04
CA LEU A 353 -12.30 -12.49 -8.22
C LEU A 353 -10.86 -12.73 -7.74
N LYS A 354 -10.66 -13.66 -6.80
CA LYS A 354 -9.33 -14.10 -6.31
C LYS A 354 -8.48 -14.74 -7.41
N HIS A 355 -9.10 -15.30 -8.45
CA HIS A 355 -8.38 -15.92 -9.56
C HIS A 355 -8.13 -14.96 -10.72
N LEU A 356 -8.62 -13.72 -10.64
CA LEU A 356 -8.41 -12.74 -11.69
C LEU A 356 -7.05 -12.03 -11.48
N PRO A 357 -6.19 -11.99 -12.51
CA PRO A 357 -4.89 -11.31 -12.41
C PRO A 357 -5.03 -9.80 -12.19
N MET A 358 -6.13 -9.20 -12.68
CA MET A 358 -6.40 -7.77 -12.54
C MET A 358 -6.52 -7.34 -11.08
N THR A 359 -7.00 -8.23 -10.20
CA THR A 359 -7.13 -7.96 -8.76
C THR A 359 -5.77 -7.68 -8.09
N TYR A 360 -4.68 -8.19 -8.66
CA TYR A 360 -3.35 -8.08 -8.07
C TYR A 360 -2.49 -6.98 -8.70
N PHE A 361 -3.03 -6.20 -9.64
CA PHE A 361 -2.31 -5.05 -10.20
C PHE A 361 -2.12 -3.92 -9.18
N THR A 362 -2.91 -3.89 -8.11
CA THR A 362 -2.69 -3.02 -6.94
C THR A 362 -1.75 -3.68 -5.90
N ILE A 363 -0.50 -3.90 -6.33
CA ILE A 363 0.54 -4.61 -5.58
C ILE A 363 0.59 -4.25 -4.09
N GLY A 364 0.60 -2.95 -3.76
CA GLY A 364 0.73 -2.52 -2.38
C GLY A 364 -0.46 -2.92 -1.51
N GLU A 365 -1.68 -2.93 -2.05
CA GLU A 365 -2.89 -3.36 -1.32
C GLU A 365 -2.90 -4.87 -1.08
N SER A 366 -2.41 -5.66 -2.03
CA SER A 366 -2.26 -7.12 -1.86
C SER A 366 -1.20 -7.47 -0.81
N LEU A 367 -0.06 -6.77 -0.83
CA LEU A 367 1.05 -7.00 0.10
C LEU A 367 0.81 -6.48 1.52
N THR A 368 0.07 -5.38 1.67
CA THR A 368 -0.37 -4.89 2.99
C THR A 368 -1.63 -5.61 3.49
N SER A 369 -2.25 -6.42 2.61
CA SER A 369 -3.55 -7.07 2.80
C SER A 369 -4.69 -6.12 3.16
N ASN A 370 -4.55 -4.84 2.80
CA ASN A 370 -5.69 -3.92 2.67
C ASN A 370 -6.70 -4.48 1.65
N LEU A 371 -6.23 -5.24 0.65
CA LEU A 371 -7.11 -5.96 -0.27
C LEU A 371 -7.95 -7.02 0.45
N SER A 372 -7.40 -7.76 1.40
CA SER A 372 -8.17 -8.73 2.20
C SER A 372 -9.23 -8.06 3.06
N TYR A 373 -8.99 -6.82 3.51
CA TYR A 373 -9.97 -6.00 4.21
C TYR A 373 -11.09 -5.54 3.27
N LEU A 374 -10.74 -4.94 2.14
CA LEU A 374 -11.73 -4.56 1.11
C LEU A 374 -12.53 -5.76 0.61
N MET A 375 -11.91 -6.93 0.48
CA MET A 375 -12.58 -8.12 -0.02
C MET A 375 -13.38 -8.87 1.06
N ASP A 376 -13.25 -8.47 2.33
CA ASP A 376 -13.80 -9.14 3.53
C ASP A 376 -13.67 -10.67 3.50
N SER A 377 -12.52 -11.14 3.04
CA SER A 377 -12.28 -12.55 2.80
C SER A 377 -10.79 -12.85 2.93
N PRO A 378 -10.39 -14.00 3.49
CA PRO A 378 -8.99 -14.38 3.57
C PRO A 378 -8.43 -14.78 2.21
N GLY A 379 -7.10 -14.68 2.08
CA GLY A 379 -6.37 -15.23 0.95
C GLY A 379 -6.31 -14.29 -0.26
N TRP A 380 -5.88 -13.05 -0.03
CA TRP A 380 -5.54 -12.08 -1.08
C TRP A 380 -4.07 -11.65 -0.97
N ASP A 381 -3.25 -12.57 -0.45
CA ASP A 381 -1.84 -12.34 -0.13
C ASP A 381 -0.93 -12.51 -1.36
N PHE A 382 0.38 -12.42 -1.11
CA PHE A 382 1.41 -12.57 -2.13
C PHE A 382 1.34 -13.92 -2.87
N ASN A 383 1.13 -15.03 -2.15
CA ASN A 383 1.12 -16.37 -2.75
C ASN A 383 -0.12 -16.58 -3.60
N ASP A 384 -1.25 -16.05 -3.15
CA ASP A 384 -2.49 -16.08 -3.90
C ASP A 384 -2.42 -15.22 -5.17
N GLY A 385 -1.71 -14.08 -5.12
CA GLY A 385 -1.57 -13.18 -6.25
C GLY A 385 -0.56 -13.60 -7.33
N ILE A 386 0.53 -14.28 -6.96
CA ILE A 386 1.57 -14.63 -7.93
C ILE A 386 1.08 -15.66 -8.95
N ILE A 387 0.23 -16.60 -8.54
CA ILE A 387 -0.29 -17.68 -9.39
C ILE A 387 -1.06 -17.10 -10.61
N PRO A 388 -2.15 -16.31 -10.43
CA PRO A 388 -2.91 -15.78 -11.57
C PRO A 388 -2.09 -14.84 -12.45
N LEU A 389 -1.13 -14.09 -11.88
CA LEU A 389 -0.22 -13.25 -12.66
C LEU A 389 0.70 -14.08 -13.57
N VAL A 390 1.33 -15.14 -13.03
CA VAL A 390 2.17 -16.04 -13.83
C VAL A 390 1.35 -16.76 -14.88
N THR A 391 0.14 -17.21 -14.56
CA THR A 391 -0.78 -17.82 -15.53
C THR A 391 -1.09 -16.84 -16.67
N LEU A 392 -1.40 -15.57 -16.36
CA LEU A 392 -1.62 -14.54 -17.38
C LEU A 392 -0.38 -14.32 -18.26
N ALA A 393 0.80 -14.25 -17.65
CA ALA A 393 2.06 -14.08 -18.39
C ALA A 393 2.30 -15.24 -19.38
N ILE A 394 2.02 -16.48 -18.97
CA ILE A 394 2.12 -17.67 -19.83
C ILE A 394 1.11 -17.58 -20.99
N VAL A 395 -0.15 -17.24 -20.70
CA VAL A 395 -1.19 -17.11 -21.73
C VAL A 395 -0.82 -16.04 -22.77
N ILE A 396 -0.28 -14.89 -22.33
CA ILE A 396 0.17 -13.83 -23.24
C ILE A 396 1.35 -14.33 -24.10
N GLU A 397 2.36 -14.97 -23.52
CA GLU A 397 3.52 -15.46 -24.28
C GLU A 397 3.11 -16.57 -25.27
N LEU A 398 2.19 -17.47 -24.89
CA LEU A 398 1.62 -18.46 -25.79
C LEU A 398 0.88 -17.79 -26.95
N THR A 399 0.11 -16.74 -26.68
CA THR A 399 -0.62 -16.00 -27.72
C THR A 399 0.34 -15.28 -28.67
N ILE A 400 1.40 -14.65 -28.15
CA ILE A 400 2.47 -14.05 -28.97
C ILE A 400 3.16 -15.12 -29.83
N TRP A 401 3.44 -16.29 -29.25
CA TRP A 401 4.06 -17.40 -29.95
C TRP A 401 3.20 -17.91 -31.11
N LEU A 402 1.91 -18.17 -30.87
CA LEU A 402 0.94 -18.53 -31.90
C LEU A 402 0.87 -17.46 -32.99
N PHE A 403 0.81 -16.19 -32.61
CA PHE A 403 0.76 -15.08 -33.57
C PHE A 403 2.02 -15.02 -34.45
N CYS A 404 3.19 -15.31 -33.88
CA CYS A 404 4.46 -15.37 -34.60
C CYS A 404 4.56 -16.56 -35.58
N GLN A 405 3.91 -17.68 -35.29
CA GLN A 405 3.90 -18.86 -36.17
C GLN A 405 2.85 -18.76 -37.27
N PHE A 406 1.59 -18.44 -36.94
CA PHE A 406 0.45 -18.64 -37.84
C PHE A 406 0.16 -17.45 -38.75
N ARG A 407 0.37 -16.22 -38.27
CA ARG A 407 0.29 -15.06 -39.15
C ARG A 407 1.67 -14.83 -39.76
N LYS A 408 1.72 -14.53 -41.05
CA LYS A 408 2.85 -13.77 -41.62
C LYS A 408 2.87 -12.44 -40.89
N VAL A 409 3.51 -12.40 -39.72
CA VAL A 409 3.71 -11.16 -38.97
C VAL A 409 4.50 -10.29 -39.92
N VAL A 410 3.85 -9.30 -40.51
CA VAL A 410 4.48 -8.28 -41.34
C VAL A 410 5.23 -7.33 -40.41
N LEU A 411 6.19 -7.89 -39.66
CA LEU A 411 7.37 -7.15 -39.22
C LEU A 411 8.28 -6.91 -40.42
N VAL A 412 8.14 -7.73 -41.47
CA VAL A 412 8.86 -7.69 -42.75
C VAL A 412 7.95 -8.32 -43.83
N LYS A 413 7.75 -7.62 -44.95
CA LYS A 413 7.49 -8.24 -46.26
C LYS A 413 8.76 -8.02 -47.09
#